data_AF-A0A7W0M3L9-F1
#
_entry.id   AF-A0A7W0M3L9-F1
#
_cell.length_a   1.000
_cell.length_b   1.000
_cell.length_c   1.000
_cell.angle_alpha   90.00
_cell.angle_beta   90.00
_cell.angle_gamma   90.00
#
_symmetry.space_group_name_H-M   'P 1'
#
loop_
_entity.id
_entity.type
_entity.pdbx_description
1 polymer ?
#
loop_
_entity_poly.entity_id
_entity_poly.type
_entity_poly.pdbx_seq_one_letter_code
_entity_poly.pdbx_strand_id
1 'polypeptide(L)' 'MQPLNEPTSRDHPTGDPSEVLTRPAEGPDVVLRYAEHSEAVVDVFWPAAFGVPETPSRLVVLFHGGFWR' A
#
# COMPACT_ATOMS: atom_id res chain seq x y z
N MET A 1 5.20 45.77 -3.59
CA MET A 1 4.66 44.59 -4.30
C MET A 1 5.69 43.48 -4.19
N GLN A 2 5.48 42.49 -3.32
CA GLN A 2 6.33 41.30 -3.25
C GLN A 2 5.81 40.29 -4.28
N PRO A 3 6.69 39.56 -5.02
CA PRO A 3 6.23 38.50 -5.90
C PRO A 3 5.64 37.36 -5.06
N LEU A 4 4.48 36.88 -5.50
CA LEU A 4 3.79 35.72 -4.95
C LEU A 4 4.68 34.49 -5.15
N ASN A 5 5.11 33.85 -4.06
CA ASN A 5 5.81 32.57 -4.11
C ASN A 5 4.97 31.57 -4.90
N GLU A 6 5.49 31.11 -6.03
CA GLU A 6 4.90 29.99 -6.78
C GLU A 6 4.91 28.74 -5.87
N PRO A 7 3.80 27.99 -5.78
CA PRO A 7 3.78 26.77 -5.01
C PRO A 7 4.76 25.77 -5.63
N THR A 8 5.74 25.33 -4.85
CA THR A 8 6.63 24.20 -5.14
C THR A 8 5.82 23.08 -5.80
N SER A 9 6.09 22.83 -7.08
CA SER A 9 5.54 21.71 -7.83
C SER A 9 5.80 20.44 -7.03
N ARG A 10 4.76 19.86 -6.43
CA ARG A 10 4.81 18.46 -5.97
C ARG A 10 5.19 17.66 -7.19
N ASP A 11 6.26 16.85 -7.14
CA ASP A 11 6.60 15.93 -8.22
C ASP A 11 5.34 15.15 -8.62
N HIS A 12 4.77 15.54 -9.75
CA HIS A 12 3.63 14.85 -10.33
C HIS A 12 4.24 13.60 -10.97
N PRO A 13 3.74 12.38 -10.66
CA PRO A 13 4.24 11.19 -11.31
C PRO A 13 4.16 11.39 -12.83
N THR A 14 5.29 11.25 -13.53
CA THR A 14 5.47 11.58 -14.96
C THR A 14 4.85 10.54 -15.90
N GLY A 15 3.99 9.67 -15.40
CA GLY A 15 3.31 8.61 -16.17
C GLY A 15 1.81 8.83 -16.25
N ASP A 16 1.17 8.23 -17.25
CA ASP A 16 -0.29 8.26 -17.36
C ASP A 16 -0.89 7.50 -16.15
N PRO A 17 -1.73 8.14 -15.31
CA PRO A 17 -2.35 7.49 -14.16
C PRO A 17 -3.12 6.21 -14.53
N SER A 18 -3.61 6.12 -15.78
CA SER A 18 -4.33 4.94 -16.27
C SER A 18 -3.46 3.69 -16.32
N GLU A 19 -2.12 3.83 -16.41
CA GLU A 19 -1.17 2.72 -16.45
C GLU A 19 -1.26 1.85 -15.19
N VAL A 20 -1.63 2.43 -14.04
CA VAL A 20 -1.80 1.71 -12.77
C VAL A 20 -2.83 0.58 -12.90
N LEU A 21 -3.87 0.77 -13.71
CA LEU A 21 -4.95 -0.21 -13.87
C LEU A 21 -4.47 -1.51 -14.54
N THR A 22 -3.36 -1.46 -15.26
CA THR A 22 -2.80 -2.60 -16.00
C THR A 22 -1.46 -3.06 -15.45
N ARG A 23 -0.92 -2.34 -14.45
CA ARG A 23 0.34 -2.69 -13.81
C ARG A 23 0.16 -3.99 -13.02
N PRO A 24 1.02 -5.00 -13.22
CA PRO A 24 0.99 -6.19 -12.39
C PRO A 24 1.31 -5.83 -10.94
N ALA A 25 0.47 -6.29 -10.02
CA ALA A 25 0.73 -6.23 -8.59
C ALA A 25 1.46 -7.50 -8.15
N GLU A 26 2.48 -7.35 -7.30
CA GLU A 26 3.08 -8.49 -6.62
C GLU A 26 2.07 -9.11 -5.65
N GLY A 27 2.06 -10.44 -5.57
CA GLY A 27 1.20 -11.16 -4.64
C GLY A 27 1.72 -11.10 -3.20
N PRO A 28 0.91 -11.48 -2.22
CA PRO A 28 1.35 -11.56 -0.83
C PRO A 28 2.34 -12.70 -0.61
N ASP A 29 3.19 -12.55 0.42
CA ASP A 29 4.08 -13.62 0.88
C ASP A 29 3.30 -14.76 1.55
N VAL A 30 2.25 -14.42 2.30
CA VAL A 30 1.33 -15.40 2.89
C VAL A 30 -0.08 -14.82 3.04
N VAL A 31 -1.08 -15.69 2.84
CA VAL A 31 -2.50 -15.41 3.10
C VAL A 31 -2.94 -16.16 4.35
N LEU A 32 -3.46 -15.44 5.35
CA LEU A 32 -3.94 -16.02 6.60
C LEU A 32 -5.46 -15.90 6.68
N ARG A 33 -6.13 -16.91 7.26
CA ARG A 33 -7.56 -16.80 7.64
C ARG A 33 -7.70 -16.43 9.11
N TYR A 34 -8.53 -15.45 9.43
CA TYR A 34 -8.77 -15.00 10.80
C TYR A 34 -10.15 -15.39 11.36
N ALA A 35 -11.06 -15.86 10.51
CA ALA A 35 -12.37 -16.38 10.88
C ALA A 35 -12.89 -17.38 9.82
N GLU A 36 -14.07 -17.97 10.07
CA GLU A 36 -14.65 -19.00 9.21
C GLU A 36 -15.38 -18.46 7.98
N HIS A 37 -15.80 -17.19 7.98
CA HIS A 37 -16.50 -16.60 6.84
C HIS A 37 -15.56 -16.41 5.64
N SER A 38 -16.12 -16.41 4.43
CA SER A 38 -15.35 -16.46 3.17
C SER A 38 -14.35 -15.32 3.01
N GLU A 39 -14.71 -14.14 3.51
CA GLU A 39 -13.92 -12.90 3.40
C GLU A 39 -12.90 -12.72 4.53
N ALA A 40 -12.80 -13.67 5.47
CA ALA A 40 -11.96 -13.55 6.64
C ALA A 40 -10.48 -13.84 6.34
N VAL A 41 -9.89 -13.08 5.42
CA VAL A 41 -8.50 -13.25 4.96
C VAL A 41 -7.67 -12.00 5.21
N VAL A 42 -6.38 -12.19 5.45
CA VAL A 42 -5.39 -11.11 5.47
C VAL A 42 -4.16 -11.54 4.67
N ASP A 43 -3.75 -10.66 3.77
CA ASP A 43 -2.53 -10.74 3.00
C ASP A 43 -1.38 -10.15 3.80
N VAL A 44 -0.30 -10.90 3.97
CA VAL A 44 0.88 -10.48 4.74
C VAL A 44 2.06 -10.33 3.79
N PHE A 45 2.76 -9.21 3.93
CA PHE A 45 3.95 -8.86 3.18
C PHE A 45 5.13 -8.65 4.12
N TRP A 46 6.29 -9.22 3.80
CA TRP A 46 7.53 -9.00 4.53
C TRP A 46 8.22 -7.72 4.02
N PRO A 47 8.90 -6.95 4.90
CA PRO A 47 9.68 -5.80 4.45
C PRO A 47 10.80 -6.24 3.50
N ALA A 48 10.79 -5.77 2.25
CA ALA A 48 11.78 -6.16 1.24
C ALA A 48 13.25 -5.92 1.63
N ALA A 49 13.51 -5.02 2.60
CA ALA A 49 14.85 -4.61 3.00
C ALA A 49 15.40 -5.35 4.24
N PHE A 50 14.62 -6.22 4.88
CA PHE A 50 15.04 -6.87 6.12
C PHE A 50 14.82 -8.38 6.02
N GLY A 51 15.87 -9.16 6.31
CA GLY A 51 15.71 -10.57 6.67
C GLY A 51 14.80 -10.72 7.91
N VAL A 52 14.82 -11.89 8.55
CA VAL A 52 13.95 -12.17 9.72
C VAL A 52 13.89 -10.97 10.66
N PRO A 53 12.70 -10.36 10.88
CA PRO A 53 12.58 -9.12 11.62
C PRO A 53 13.17 -9.22 13.03
N GLU A 54 13.94 -8.21 13.46
CA GLU A 54 14.36 -8.11 14.85
C GLU A 54 13.12 -7.90 15.74
N THR A 55 13.02 -8.68 16.83
CA THR A 55 11.85 -8.68 17.70
C THR A 55 11.99 -7.65 18.83
N PRO A 56 10.98 -6.78 19.08
CA PRO A 56 9.70 -6.67 18.38
C PRO A 56 9.76 -5.75 17.14
N SER A 57 9.04 -6.14 16.10
CA SER A 57 9.00 -5.43 14.81
C SER A 57 7.71 -4.62 14.66
N ARG A 58 7.73 -3.56 13.84
CA ARG A 58 6.53 -2.74 13.56
C ARG A 58 5.61 -3.47 12.59
N LEU A 59 4.32 -3.53 12.93
CA LEU A 59 3.26 -4.02 12.05
C LEU A 59 2.46 -2.83 11.50
N VAL A 60 2.32 -2.76 10.19
CA VAL A 60 1.41 -1.83 9.51
C VAL A 60 0.20 -2.63 9.05
N VAL A 61 -1.00 -2.20 9.43
CA VAL A 61 -2.26 -2.82 9.01
C VAL A 61 -2.98 -1.86 8.08
N LEU A 62 -3.29 -2.30 6.87
CA LEU A 62 -4.04 -1.54 5.87
C LEU A 62 -5.42 -2.15 5.68
N PHE A 63 -6.45 -1.32 5.81
CA PHE A 63 -7.82 -1.67 5.48
C PHE A 63 -8.22 -0.93 4.22
N HIS A 64 -8.66 -1.66 3.20
CA HIS A 64 -9.17 -1.05 1.98
C HIS A 64 -10.59 -0.51 2.20
N GLY A 65 -10.93 0.55 1.47
CA GLY A 65 -12.32 1.00 1.34
C GLY A 65 -13.06 0.21 0.26
N GLY A 66 -14.12 0.79 -0.30
CA GLY A 66 -14.92 0.14 -1.36
C GLY A 66 -16.42 0.18 -1.11
N PHE A 67 -16.90 1.20 -0.39
CA PHE A 67 -18.31 1.41 -0.06
C PHE A 67 -18.95 0.39 0.91
N TRP A 68 -18.19 -0.52 1.53
CA TRP A 68 -18.56 -1.30 2.73
C TRP A 68 -20.01 -1.83 2.74
N ARG A 69 -20.49 -2.32 1.59
CA ARG A 69 -21.87 -2.77 1.37
C ARG A 69 -22.02 -4.25 1.53
#